data_AF-A0A506R6H3-F1
#
_entry.id   AF-A0A506R6H3-F1
#
_cell.length_a   1.000
_cell.length_b   1.000
_cell.length_c   1.000
_cell.angle_alpha   90.00
_cell.angle_beta   90.00
_cell.angle_gamma   90.00
#
_symmetry.space_group_name_H-M   'P 1'
#
loop_
_entity.id
_entity.type
_entity.pdbx_description
1 polymer ?
#
loop_
_entity_poly.entity_id
_entity_poly.type
_entity_poly.pdbx_seq_one_letter_code
_entity_poly.pdbx_strand_id
1 'polypeptide(L)'
;MRNVAKQVTKSRFEDHLLLYVIMYLLLIAPPRAFRIKLSEKANHGELARIPTFMVVSIELVLRIVFVLVLAACIEGFLGNTFYETHRLDVFFVTLVSVGIVHTCAYFLIFNTRATASVKPMLALLYRLIRNTCYAMLTGFAAVIPVLIWNWDHQLPPYTDGLAVQLYIWTSTGFFVLGLVEARYMNRIPLGAEAERTMISG
;
A
#
# COMPACT_ATOMS: atom_id res chain seq x y z
N MET A 1 30.97 -4.30 -5.78
CA MET A 1 29.59 -4.73 -5.45
C MET A 1 29.13 -4.38 -4.02
N ARG A 2 29.99 -4.44 -2.98
CA ARG A 2 29.64 -4.04 -1.58
C ARG A 2 29.22 -2.57 -1.40
N ASN A 3 29.77 -1.64 -2.18
CA ASN A 3 29.45 -0.20 -2.05
C ASN A 3 28.09 0.18 -2.65
N VAL A 4 27.67 -0.45 -3.75
CA VAL A 4 26.35 -0.20 -4.35
C VAL A 4 25.23 -0.66 -3.42
N ALA A 5 25.39 -1.83 -2.78
CA ALA A 5 24.43 -2.34 -1.80
C ALA A 5 24.25 -1.39 -0.60
N LYS A 6 25.34 -0.74 -0.13
CA LYS A 6 25.29 0.28 0.94
C LYS A 6 24.63 1.59 0.50
N GLN A 7 24.82 2.00 -0.74
CA GLN A 7 24.23 3.23 -1.28
C GLN A 7 22.72 3.07 -1.53
N VAL A 8 22.29 1.90 -2.01
CA VAL A 8 20.87 1.56 -2.20
C VAL A 8 20.11 1.48 -0.86
N THR A 9 20.77 1.11 0.24
CA THR A 9 20.17 1.18 1.58
C THR A 9 19.98 2.61 2.12
N LYS A 10 20.65 3.61 1.54
CA LYS A 10 20.60 5.00 2.03
C LYS A 10 19.54 5.86 1.31
N SER A 11 19.10 5.45 0.12
CA SER A 11 17.89 6.02 -0.50
C SER A 11 16.67 5.43 0.22
N ARG A 12 16.30 6.06 1.33
CA ARG A 12 15.00 5.82 1.95
C ARG A 12 13.97 6.53 1.08
N PHE A 13 12.81 5.90 0.89
CA PHE A 13 11.62 6.53 0.29
C PHE A 13 11.22 7.88 0.94
N GLU A 14 11.82 8.25 2.07
CA GLU A 14 11.67 9.52 2.77
C GLU A 14 12.28 10.72 2.03
N ASP A 15 13.26 10.50 1.14
CA ASP A 15 13.90 11.59 0.38
C ASP A 15 12.93 12.23 -0.64
N HIS A 16 11.83 11.54 -0.97
CA HIS A 16 10.79 12.01 -1.89
C HIS A 16 9.45 12.15 -1.16
N LEU A 17 9.32 13.23 -0.37
CA LEU A 17 8.14 13.55 0.44
C LEU A 17 6.83 13.42 -0.35
N LEU A 18 6.77 13.94 -1.58
CA LEU A 18 5.57 13.92 -2.42
C LEU A 18 5.13 12.51 -2.79
N LEU A 19 6.05 11.68 -3.27
CA LEU A 19 5.77 10.29 -3.64
C LEU A 19 5.28 9.50 -2.42
N TYR A 20 5.94 9.70 -1.28
CA TYR A 20 5.52 9.07 -0.04
C TYR A 20 4.10 9.49 0.36
N VAL A 21 3.79 10.80 0.32
CA VAL A 21 2.46 11.33 0.66
C VAL A 21 1.38 10.74 -0.25
N ILE A 22 1.64 10.67 -1.56
CA ILE A 22 0.72 10.07 -2.53
C ILE A 22 0.48 8.60 -2.18
N MET A 23 1.55 7.80 -2.02
CA MET A 23 1.42 6.38 -1.67
C MET A 23 0.72 6.17 -0.32
N TYR A 24 0.95 7.07 0.63
CA TYR A 24 0.28 7.04 1.93
C TYR A 24 -1.21 7.32 1.78
N LEU A 25 -1.59 8.39 1.09
CA LEU A 25 -3.00 8.72 0.87
C LEU A 25 -3.73 7.66 0.06
N LEU A 26 -3.06 7.03 -0.92
CA LEU A 26 -3.61 5.94 -1.74
C LEU A 26 -3.62 4.56 -1.08
N LEU A 27 -3.48 4.46 0.25
CA LEU A 27 -3.49 3.18 0.97
C LEU A 27 -2.34 2.20 0.61
N ILE A 28 -1.30 2.64 -0.11
CA ILE A 28 -0.16 1.79 -0.55
C ILE A 28 0.96 1.76 0.49
N ALA A 29 1.27 2.88 1.12
CA ALA A 29 2.31 2.96 2.15
C ALA A 29 1.81 2.38 3.49
N PRO A 30 2.70 1.85 4.35
CA PRO A 30 2.31 1.34 5.66
C PRO A 30 1.70 2.45 6.53
N PRO A 31 0.77 2.09 7.44
CA PRO A 31 0.15 3.06 8.33
C PRO A 31 1.14 3.62 9.35
N ARG A 32 0.92 4.87 9.76
CA ARG A 32 1.78 5.63 10.68
C ARG A 32 1.27 5.64 12.12
N ALA A 33 0.20 4.93 12.43
CA ALA A 33 -0.50 4.94 13.72
C ALA A 33 0.41 4.75 14.94
N PHE A 34 1.41 3.86 14.85
CA PHE A 34 2.36 3.66 15.94
C PHE A 34 3.22 4.90 16.20
N ARG A 35 3.66 5.59 15.14
CA ARG A 35 4.45 6.83 15.23
C ARG A 35 3.58 7.99 15.73
N ILE A 36 2.33 8.09 15.24
CA ILE A 36 1.34 9.07 15.72
C ILE A 36 1.17 8.89 17.23
N LYS A 37 0.90 7.66 17.67
CA LYS A 37 0.72 7.35 19.09
C LYS A 37 1.95 7.66 19.95
N LEU A 38 3.15 7.38 19.44
CA LEU A 38 4.40 7.70 20.15
C LEU A 38 4.57 9.21 20.32
N SER A 39 4.36 9.98 19.24
CA SER A 39 4.43 11.45 19.28
C SER A 39 3.39 12.04 20.23
N GLU A 40 2.17 11.52 20.21
CA GLU A 40 1.06 11.99 21.04
C GLU A 40 1.31 11.68 22.53
N LYS A 41 1.90 10.54 22.85
CA LYS A 41 2.34 10.24 24.23
C LYS A 41 3.43 11.21 24.71
N ALA A 42 4.41 11.52 23.86
CA ALA A 42 5.47 12.47 24.23
C ALA A 42 4.91 13.88 24.45
N ASN A 43 3.99 14.32 23.59
CA ASN A 43 3.43 15.66 23.60
C ASN A 43 2.17 15.80 24.47
N HIS A 44 1.76 14.75 25.18
CA HIS A 44 0.54 14.72 26.00
C HIS A 44 -0.75 15.07 25.23
N GLY A 45 -0.80 14.67 23.95
CA GLY A 45 -1.92 14.94 23.05
C GLY A 45 -3.13 14.04 23.27
N GLU A 46 -4.22 14.35 22.56
CA GLU A 46 -5.56 13.74 22.77
C GLU A 46 -5.56 12.23 22.50
N LEU A 47 -4.71 11.77 21.57
CA LEU A 47 -4.64 10.37 21.17
C LEU A 47 -3.76 9.52 22.12
N ALA A 48 -3.08 10.15 23.10
CA ALA A 48 -2.15 9.47 23.99
C ALA A 48 -2.82 8.38 24.85
N ARG A 49 -4.06 8.64 25.29
CA ARG A 49 -4.84 7.76 26.16
C ARG A 49 -5.66 6.70 25.41
N ILE A 50 -5.75 6.83 24.09
CA ILE A 50 -6.60 5.99 23.25
C ILE A 50 -5.87 4.67 22.91
N PRO A 51 -6.56 3.51 22.90
CA PRO A 51 -6.00 2.23 22.45
C PRO A 51 -5.40 2.31 21.04
N THR A 52 -4.33 1.54 20.78
CA THR A 52 -3.61 1.62 19.49
C THR A 52 -4.47 1.19 18.32
N PHE A 53 -5.36 0.22 18.52
CA PHE A 53 -6.29 -0.23 17.48
C PHE A 53 -7.20 0.92 17.01
N MET A 54 -7.68 1.79 17.91
CA MET A 54 -8.51 2.93 17.53
C MET A 54 -7.73 3.94 16.68
N VAL A 55 -6.46 4.22 17.03
CA VAL A 55 -5.62 5.13 16.22
C VAL A 55 -5.40 4.57 14.81
N VAL A 56 -5.16 3.26 14.69
CA VAL A 56 -5.05 2.58 13.38
C VAL A 56 -6.37 2.65 12.61
N SER A 57 -7.50 2.39 13.26
CA SER A 57 -8.81 2.46 12.63
C SER A 57 -9.15 3.87 12.14
N ILE A 58 -8.89 4.90 12.95
CA ILE A 58 -9.09 6.31 12.56
C ILE A 58 -8.24 6.65 11.33
N GLU A 59 -6.95 6.29 11.35
CA GLU A 59 -6.06 6.52 10.20
C GLU A 59 -6.56 5.80 8.94
N LEU A 60 -6.97 4.54 9.06
CA LEU A 60 -7.50 3.76 7.94
C LEU A 60 -8.77 4.39 7.37
N VAL A 61 -9.72 4.79 8.23
CA VAL A 61 -10.96 5.44 7.80
C VAL A 61 -10.66 6.75 7.07
N LEU A 62 -9.77 7.59 7.60
CA LEU A 62 -9.40 8.85 6.93
C LEU A 62 -8.78 8.61 5.55
N ARG A 63 -7.94 7.59 5.41
CA ARG A 63 -7.33 7.21 4.13
C ARG A 63 -8.37 6.65 3.15
N ILE A 64 -9.33 5.84 3.61
CA ILE A 64 -10.44 5.35 2.79
C ILE A 64 -11.31 6.52 2.32
N VAL A 65 -11.68 7.44 3.22
CA VAL A 65 -12.45 8.65 2.87
C VAL A 65 -11.72 9.45 1.80
N PHE A 66 -10.41 9.65 1.95
CA PHE A 66 -9.62 10.33 0.93
C PHE A 66 -9.69 9.64 -0.44
N VAL A 67 -9.56 8.31 -0.48
CA VAL A 67 -9.66 7.54 -1.73
C VAL A 67 -11.07 7.63 -2.34
N LEU A 68 -12.12 7.60 -1.53
CA LEU A 68 -13.51 7.73 -2.02
C LEU A 68 -13.80 9.13 -2.55
N VAL A 69 -13.33 10.19 -1.87
CA VAL A 69 -13.44 11.57 -2.38
C VAL A 69 -12.69 11.70 -3.71
N LEU A 70 -11.49 11.12 -3.82
CA LEU A 70 -10.74 11.11 -5.06
C LEU A 70 -11.49 10.38 -6.18
N ALA A 71 -12.09 9.22 -5.90
CA ALA A 71 -12.91 8.48 -6.87
C ALA A 71 -14.10 9.33 -7.35
N ALA A 72 -14.84 9.95 -6.44
CA ALA A 72 -15.97 10.82 -6.77
C ALA A 72 -15.54 12.06 -7.58
N CYS A 73 -14.39 12.67 -7.27
CA CYS A 73 -13.85 13.77 -8.06
C CYS A 73 -13.50 13.33 -9.49
N ILE A 74 -12.92 12.14 -9.66
CA ILE A 74 -12.57 11.60 -10.98
C ILE A 74 -13.84 11.26 -11.77
N GLU A 75 -14.83 10.63 -11.13
CA GLU A 75 -16.14 10.35 -11.73
C GLU A 75 -16.83 11.63 -12.19
N GLY A 76 -16.86 12.67 -11.34
CA GLY A 76 -17.42 13.97 -11.67
C GLY A 76 -16.69 14.68 -12.82
N PHE A 77 -15.40 14.44 -13.00
CA PHE A 77 -14.60 15.02 -14.09
C PHE A 77 -14.74 14.26 -15.42
N LEU A 78 -14.72 12.91 -15.38
CA LEU A 78 -14.80 12.06 -16.57
C LEU A 78 -16.23 11.85 -17.07
N GLY A 79 -17.21 11.98 -16.17
CA GLY A 79 -18.60 11.62 -16.39
C GLY A 79 -18.86 10.12 -16.19
N ASN A 80 -20.09 9.80 -15.78
CA ASN A 80 -20.49 8.44 -15.38
C ASN A 80 -20.20 7.38 -16.46
N THR A 81 -20.54 7.67 -17.72
CA THR A 81 -20.35 6.73 -18.82
C THR A 81 -18.90 6.32 -19.00
N PHE A 82 -17.96 7.26 -18.98
CA PHE A 82 -16.55 6.95 -19.16
C PHE A 82 -15.99 6.18 -17.96
N TYR A 83 -16.41 6.58 -16.75
CA TYR A 83 -15.99 6.00 -15.49
C TYR A 83 -16.42 4.52 -15.37
N GLU A 84 -17.69 4.21 -15.68
CA GLU A 84 -18.22 2.85 -15.69
C GLU A 84 -17.59 1.99 -16.81
N THR A 85 -17.45 2.55 -18.02
CA THR A 85 -16.92 1.81 -19.18
C THR A 85 -15.47 1.37 -18.95
N HIS A 86 -14.66 2.17 -18.25
CA HIS A 86 -13.28 1.84 -17.88
C HIS A 86 -13.18 1.12 -16.53
N ARG A 87 -14.32 0.78 -15.90
CA ARG A 87 -14.40 0.04 -14.64
C ARG A 87 -13.53 0.64 -13.54
N LEU A 88 -13.49 1.97 -13.43
CA LEU A 88 -12.68 2.65 -12.42
C LEU A 88 -13.13 2.31 -10.99
N ASP A 89 -14.41 1.95 -10.80
CA ASP A 89 -14.89 1.38 -9.53
C ASP A 89 -14.12 0.14 -9.10
N VAL A 90 -13.86 -0.77 -10.04
CA VAL A 90 -13.14 -2.02 -9.75
C VAL A 90 -11.72 -1.69 -9.27
N PHE A 91 -11.08 -0.67 -9.86
CA PHE A 91 -9.78 -0.20 -9.41
C PHE A 91 -9.84 0.37 -7.99
N PHE A 92 -10.74 1.31 -7.71
CA PHE A 92 -10.83 1.94 -6.39
C PHE A 92 -11.26 0.97 -5.28
N VAL A 93 -12.21 0.07 -5.56
CA VAL A 93 -12.61 -1.00 -4.64
C VAL A 93 -11.43 -1.93 -4.36
N THR A 94 -10.64 -2.29 -5.38
CA THR A 94 -9.45 -3.12 -5.20
C THR A 94 -8.41 -2.38 -4.36
N LEU A 95 -8.17 -1.09 -4.63
CA LEU A 95 -7.24 -0.24 -3.88
C LEU A 95 -7.60 -0.18 -2.39
N VAL A 96 -8.87 0.07 -2.08
CA VAL A 96 -9.38 0.08 -0.70
C VAL A 96 -9.24 -1.29 -0.04
N SER A 97 -9.66 -2.35 -0.73
CA SER A 97 -9.61 -3.73 -0.20
C SER A 97 -8.18 -4.15 0.13
N VAL A 98 -7.25 -3.90 -0.80
CA VAL A 98 -5.82 -4.15 -0.62
C VAL A 98 -5.25 -3.32 0.53
N GLY A 99 -5.64 -2.05 0.63
CA GLY A 99 -5.24 -1.14 1.70
C GLY A 99 -5.67 -1.60 3.09
N ILE A 100 -6.91 -2.08 3.21
CA ILE A 100 -7.45 -2.66 4.45
C ILE A 100 -6.65 -3.91 4.82
N VAL A 101 -6.47 -4.85 3.90
CA VAL A 101 -5.70 -6.09 4.14
C VAL A 101 -4.27 -5.77 4.59
N HIS A 102 -3.61 -4.83 3.90
CA HIS A 102 -2.25 -4.40 4.24
C HIS A 102 -2.18 -3.76 5.63
N THR A 103 -3.12 -2.88 5.97
CA THR A 103 -3.20 -2.21 7.28
C THR A 103 -3.49 -3.20 8.41
N CYS A 104 -4.44 -4.13 8.20
CA CYS A 104 -4.76 -5.18 9.16
C CYS A 104 -3.56 -6.12 9.37
N ALA A 105 -2.89 -6.56 8.31
CA ALA A 105 -1.70 -7.40 8.41
C ALA A 105 -0.58 -6.70 9.17
N TYR A 106 -0.35 -5.40 8.89
CA TYR A 106 0.61 -4.59 9.62
C TYR A 106 0.24 -4.51 11.10
N PHE A 107 -1.02 -4.20 11.42
CA PHE A 107 -1.46 -4.13 12.81
C PHE A 107 -1.32 -5.49 13.53
N LEU A 108 -1.83 -6.59 12.98
CA LEU A 108 -1.79 -7.89 13.65
C LEU A 108 -0.35 -8.38 13.91
N ILE A 109 0.57 -8.11 12.98
CA ILE A 109 1.96 -8.57 13.07
C ILE A 109 2.81 -7.68 13.99
N PHE A 110 2.55 -6.37 14.02
CA PHE A 110 3.32 -5.39 14.76
C PHE A 110 2.58 -4.79 15.98
N ASN A 111 1.40 -5.28 16.36
CA ASN A 111 0.71 -4.83 17.59
C ASN A 111 1.09 -5.67 18.83
N THR A 112 1.95 -6.68 18.66
CA THR A 112 2.43 -7.50 19.77
C THR A 112 3.51 -6.76 20.56
N ARG A 113 3.06 -5.95 21.53
CA ARG A 113 3.88 -5.27 22.56
C ARG A 113 4.84 -6.16 23.35
N ALA A 114 4.78 -7.49 23.19
CA ALA A 114 5.43 -8.48 24.04
C ALA A 114 6.68 -9.14 23.45
N THR A 115 7.02 -8.88 22.19
CA THR A 115 8.19 -9.51 21.56
C THR A 115 9.19 -8.45 21.13
N ALA A 116 10.21 -8.21 21.97
CA ALA A 116 11.39 -7.40 21.67
C ALA A 116 12.11 -7.79 20.36
N SER A 117 11.75 -8.92 19.77
CA SER A 117 12.07 -9.29 18.39
C SER A 117 10.83 -9.84 17.68
N VAL A 118 10.37 -9.16 16.62
CA VAL A 118 9.39 -9.73 15.69
C VAL A 118 9.98 -11.02 15.13
N LYS A 119 9.28 -12.15 15.32
CA LYS A 119 9.76 -13.45 14.84
C LYS A 119 9.99 -13.37 13.33
N PRO A 120 11.08 -13.95 12.80
CA PRO A 120 11.40 -13.89 11.37
C PRO A 120 10.28 -14.44 10.48
N MET A 121 9.51 -15.41 10.99
CA MET A 121 8.32 -15.96 10.31
C MET A 121 7.19 -14.94 10.14
N LEU A 122 6.90 -14.13 11.16
CA LEU A 122 5.88 -13.07 11.05
C LEU A 122 6.32 -11.95 10.10
N ALA A 123 7.60 -11.59 10.13
CA ALA A 123 8.16 -10.62 9.18
C ALA A 123 8.15 -11.15 7.73
N LEU A 124 8.34 -12.46 7.53
CA LEU A 124 8.16 -13.11 6.22
C LEU A 124 6.70 -13.04 5.76
N LEU A 125 5.75 -13.39 6.63
CA LEU A 125 4.32 -13.33 6.34
C LEU A 125 3.88 -11.92 5.94
N TYR A 126 4.33 -10.89 6.68
CA TYR A 126 4.04 -9.50 6.33
C TYR A 126 4.56 -9.13 4.94
N ARG A 127 5.80 -9.52 4.59
CA ARG A 127 6.39 -9.26 3.27
C ARG A 127 5.59 -9.93 2.16
N LEU A 128 5.17 -11.18 2.38
CA LEU A 128 4.34 -11.91 1.41
C LEU A 128 3.00 -11.20 1.18
N ILE A 129 2.31 -10.80 2.23
CA ILE A 129 1.04 -10.07 2.13
C ILE A 129 1.26 -8.74 1.38
N ARG A 130 2.24 -7.93 1.82
CA ARG A 130 2.56 -6.65 1.19
C ARG A 130 2.89 -6.80 -0.30
N ASN A 131 3.70 -7.78 -0.67
CA ASN A 131 4.10 -7.97 -2.06
C ASN A 131 2.93 -8.47 -2.91
N THR A 132 2.03 -9.30 -2.34
CA THR A 132 0.79 -9.73 -3.00
C THR A 132 -0.11 -8.51 -3.27
N CYS A 133 -0.31 -7.66 -2.26
CA CYS A 133 -1.02 -6.40 -2.37
C CYS A 133 -0.46 -5.52 -3.52
N TYR A 134 0.86 -5.34 -3.58
CA TYR A 134 1.50 -4.54 -4.62
C TYR A 134 1.41 -5.18 -6.00
N ALA A 135 1.51 -6.51 -6.11
CA ALA A 135 1.35 -7.22 -7.37
C ALA A 135 -0.04 -7.01 -7.98
N MET A 136 -1.10 -7.02 -7.16
CA MET A 136 -2.46 -6.73 -7.62
C MET A 136 -2.61 -5.31 -8.15
N LEU A 137 -1.97 -4.32 -7.50
CA LEU A 137 -2.03 -2.92 -7.94
C LEU A 137 -1.18 -2.67 -9.19
N THR A 138 -0.01 -3.31 -9.31
CA THR A 138 0.87 -3.15 -10.48
C THR A 138 0.23 -3.64 -11.77
N GLY A 139 -0.70 -4.60 -11.70
CA GLY A 139 -1.45 -5.06 -12.87
C GLY A 139 -2.26 -3.95 -13.52
N PHE A 140 -2.86 -3.06 -12.73
CA PHE A 140 -3.63 -1.92 -13.27
C PHE A 140 -2.74 -0.94 -14.04
N ALA A 141 -1.52 -0.70 -13.60
CA ALA A 141 -0.59 0.18 -14.30
C ALA A 141 -0.27 -0.34 -15.71
N ALA A 142 -0.18 -1.66 -15.88
CA ALA A 142 0.06 -2.29 -17.17
C ALA A 142 -1.14 -2.23 -18.12
N VAL A 143 -2.36 -2.07 -17.60
CA VAL A 143 -3.58 -1.99 -18.41
C VAL A 143 -3.73 -0.62 -19.08
N ILE A 144 -3.20 0.46 -18.47
CA ILE A 144 -3.35 1.84 -18.95
C ILE A 144 -2.96 2.00 -20.44
N PRO A 145 -1.79 1.54 -20.91
CA PRO A 145 -1.41 1.68 -22.32
C PRO A 145 -2.38 0.99 -23.29
N VAL A 146 -2.94 -0.16 -22.90
CA VAL A 146 -3.92 -0.89 -23.72
C VAL A 146 -5.23 -0.11 -23.83
N LEU A 147 -5.68 0.49 -22.72
CA LEU A 147 -6.88 1.32 -22.74
C LEU A 147 -6.68 2.56 -23.61
N ILE A 148 -5.51 3.20 -23.54
CA ILE A 148 -5.16 4.33 -24.41
C ILE A 148 -5.14 3.90 -25.88
N TRP A 149 -4.54 2.75 -26.19
CA TRP A 149 -4.50 2.20 -27.54
C TRP A 149 -5.90 1.92 -28.09
N ASN A 150 -6.75 1.27 -27.31
CA ASN A 150 -8.13 0.96 -27.69
C ASN A 150 -8.95 2.24 -27.89
N TRP A 151 -8.76 3.24 -27.02
CA TRP A 151 -9.38 4.55 -27.18
C TRP A 151 -9.00 5.22 -28.50
N ASP A 152 -7.71 5.24 -28.83
CA ASP A 152 -7.19 5.83 -30.07
C ASP A 152 -7.76 5.15 -31.33
N HIS A 153 -7.97 3.83 -31.27
CA HIS A 153 -8.52 3.02 -32.37
C HIS A 153 -10.06 2.90 -32.34
N GLN A 154 -10.74 3.63 -31.45
CA GLN A 154 -12.20 3.58 -31.26
C GLN A 154 -12.75 2.17 -30.94
N LEU A 155 -11.92 1.34 -30.32
CA LEU A 155 -12.30 0.01 -29.85
C LEU A 155 -12.86 0.09 -28.42
N PRO A 156 -13.83 -0.77 -28.05
CA PRO A 156 -14.26 -0.89 -26.66
C PRO A 156 -13.07 -1.19 -25.71
N PRO A 157 -13.06 -0.67 -24.47
CA PRO A 157 -11.90 -0.74 -23.57
C PRO A 157 -11.39 -2.17 -23.30
N TYR A 158 -12.29 -3.15 -23.24
CA TYR A 158 -11.97 -4.55 -22.91
C TYR A 158 -12.18 -5.51 -24.09
N THR A 159 -12.06 -5.02 -25.33
CA THR A 159 -12.15 -5.84 -26.54
C THR A 159 -11.11 -6.97 -26.52
N ASP A 160 -11.52 -8.17 -26.95
CA ASP A 160 -10.70 -9.39 -27.04
C ASP A 160 -10.07 -9.88 -25.71
N GLY A 161 -10.41 -9.25 -24.58
CA GLY A 161 -9.88 -9.62 -23.27
C GLY A 161 -8.39 -9.30 -23.06
N LEU A 162 -7.73 -8.64 -24.01
CA LEU A 162 -6.28 -8.36 -23.96
C LEU A 162 -5.89 -7.55 -22.71
N ALA A 163 -6.68 -6.55 -22.34
CA ALA A 163 -6.48 -5.79 -21.10
C ALA A 163 -6.53 -6.67 -19.85
N VAL A 164 -7.47 -7.62 -19.80
CA VAL A 164 -7.62 -8.55 -18.66
C VAL A 164 -6.47 -9.54 -18.62
N GLN A 165 -6.05 -10.06 -19.77
CA GLN A 165 -4.88 -10.94 -19.86
C GLN A 165 -3.63 -10.20 -19.39
N LEU A 166 -3.38 -8.98 -19.88
CA LEU A 166 -2.22 -8.20 -19.48
C LEU A 166 -2.21 -7.92 -17.97
N TYR A 167 -3.37 -7.60 -17.39
CA TYR A 167 -3.53 -7.49 -15.93
C TYR A 167 -3.10 -8.79 -15.22
N ILE A 168 -3.64 -9.94 -15.63
CA ILE A 168 -3.35 -11.24 -15.00
C ILE A 168 -1.87 -11.58 -15.11
N TRP A 169 -1.26 -11.41 -16.29
CA TRP A 169 0.13 -11.77 -16.55
C TRP A 169 1.08 -10.89 -15.74
N THR A 170 0.83 -9.59 -15.70
CA THR A 170 1.67 -8.65 -14.94
C THR A 170 1.51 -8.84 -13.43
N SER A 171 0.27 -8.95 -12.92
CA SER A 171 0.05 -9.25 -11.50
C SER A 171 0.66 -10.60 -11.10
N THR A 172 0.55 -11.63 -11.93
CA THR A 172 1.17 -12.95 -11.63
C THR A 172 2.69 -12.86 -11.66
N GLY A 173 3.27 -12.17 -12.64
CA GLY A 173 4.71 -11.96 -12.73
C GLY A 173 5.26 -11.22 -11.51
N PHE A 174 4.64 -10.11 -11.13
CA PHE A 174 5.02 -9.36 -9.93
C PHE A 174 4.75 -10.13 -8.63
N PHE A 175 3.74 -10.99 -8.59
CA PHE A 175 3.51 -11.88 -7.45
C PHE A 175 4.67 -12.87 -7.30
N VAL A 176 5.10 -13.55 -8.37
CA VAL A 176 6.24 -14.47 -8.35
C VAL A 176 7.53 -13.74 -7.94
N LEU A 177 7.80 -12.57 -8.53
CA LEU A 177 8.93 -11.73 -8.13
C LEU A 177 8.84 -11.32 -6.65
N GLY A 178 7.63 -11.03 -6.17
CA GLY A 178 7.32 -10.72 -4.78
C GLY A 178 7.58 -11.89 -3.83
N LEU A 179 7.30 -13.12 -4.23
CA LEU A 179 7.62 -14.32 -3.43
C LEU A 179 9.14 -14.50 -3.30
N VAL A 180 9.87 -14.31 -4.40
CA VAL A 180 11.34 -14.35 -4.41
C VAL A 180 11.89 -13.24 -3.52
N GLU A 181 11.42 -11.99 -3.66
CA GLU A 181 11.85 -10.86 -2.82
C GLU A 181 11.61 -11.13 -1.34
N ALA A 182 10.41 -11.62 -0.99
CA ALA A 182 10.05 -11.88 0.40
C ALA A 182 10.98 -12.91 1.05
N ARG A 183 11.47 -13.89 0.27
CA ARG A 183 12.38 -14.94 0.75
C ARG A 183 13.82 -14.46 0.90
N TYR A 184 14.32 -13.66 -0.04
CA TYR A 184 15.73 -13.26 -0.09
C TYR A 184 16.04 -11.93 0.59
N MET A 185 15.08 -10.99 0.68
CA MET A 185 15.37 -9.60 1.06
C MET A 185 14.79 -9.25 2.44
N ASN A 186 15.67 -9.09 3.44
CA ASN A 186 15.29 -8.74 4.81
C ASN A 186 15.16 -7.23 5.01
N ARG A 187 14.01 -6.65 4.63
CA ARG A 187 13.67 -5.24 4.92
C ARG A 187 12.53 -5.16 5.93
N ILE A 188 12.72 -4.38 6.99
CA ILE A 188 11.70 -4.07 8.00
C ILE A 188 10.83 -2.93 7.45
N PRO A 189 9.49 -2.95 7.62
CA PRO A 189 8.65 -1.84 7.19
C PRO A 189 8.94 -0.57 7.99
N LEU A 190 8.90 0.55 7.27
CA LEU A 190 8.93 1.89 7.84
C LEU A 190 7.75 2.05 8.82
N GLY A 191 8.03 2.50 10.04
CA GLY A 191 7.04 2.63 11.12
C GLY A 191 7.15 1.57 12.22
N ALA A 192 7.59 0.35 11.90
CA ALA A 192 7.85 -0.69 12.91
C ALA A 192 9.14 -0.43 13.72
N GLU A 193 10.03 0.41 13.19
CA GLU A 193 11.23 0.87 13.91
C GLU A 193 10.88 1.73 15.14
N ALA A 194 9.82 2.54 15.05
CA ALA A 194 9.36 3.38 16.16
C ALA A 194 8.76 2.55 17.31
N GLU A 195 8.22 1.36 17.01
CA GLU A 195 7.81 0.41 18.03
C GLU A 195 9.02 -0.21 18.74
N ARG A 196 10.10 -0.57 18.02
CA ARG A 196 11.32 -1.06 18.66
C ARG A 196 11.87 -0.06 19.67
N THR A 197 11.88 1.23 19.34
CA THR A 197 12.30 2.28 20.29
C THR A 197 11.39 2.41 21.51
N MET A 198 10.09 2.05 21.40
CA MET A 198 9.16 2.02 22.54
C MET A 198 9.36 0.83 23.49
N ILE A 199 9.98 -0.27 23.03
CA ILE A 199 10.22 -1.47 23.84
C ILE A 199 11.59 -1.40 24.53
N SER A 200 12.53 -0.63 23.96
CA SER A 200 13.90 -0.50 24.47
C SER A 200 14.12 0.67 25.44
N GLY A 201 13.11 1.49 25.71
CA GLY A 201 13.15 2.62 26.65
C GLY A 201 12.06 2.48 27.70
#